data_AF-A0A0Q6VWM0-F1
#
_entry.id   AF-A0A0Q6VWM0-F1
#
_cell.length_a   1.000
_cell.length_b   1.000
_cell.length_c   1.000
_cell.angle_alpha   90.00
_cell.angle_beta   90.00
_cell.angle_gamma   90.00
#
_symmetry.space_group_name_H-M   'P 1'
#
loop_
_entity.id
_entity.type
_entity.pdbx_description
1 polymer ?
#
loop_
_entity_poly.entity_id
_entity_poly.type
_entity_poly.pdbx_seq_one_letter_code
_entity_poly.pdbx_strand_id
1 'polypeptide(L)'
;MSSANFPEGIMPTITFSHAAGVFDFNQTDPETGESGLLVQDIATLRSLDGLLYDDEVFSDHIGDGELEAIADIGISGGSLAFLFDAKSKQLLAETQYLLTRSLKPREVELLKSYTVGQWSDGIGSNFFQNQMHQGLAPQALVMELKHVAVRQEG
;
A
#
# COMPACT_ATOMS: atom_id res chain seq x y z
N MET A 1 29.61 8.94 26.03
CA MET A 1 28.49 8.94 25.07
C MET A 1 28.38 7.51 24.57
N SER A 2 27.44 6.74 25.14
CA SER A 2 27.29 5.32 24.81
C SER A 2 26.67 5.17 23.43
N SER A 3 27.45 4.65 22.50
CA SER A 3 26.95 4.03 21.27
C SER A 3 26.08 2.84 21.67
N ALA A 4 24.78 2.95 21.44
CA ALA A 4 23.89 1.80 21.55
C ALA A 4 24.21 0.86 20.36
N ASN A 5 24.93 -0.22 20.66
CA ASN A 5 24.99 -1.40 19.80
C ASN A 5 23.59 -1.99 19.73
N PHE A 6 22.87 -1.73 18.64
CA PHE A 6 21.73 -2.57 18.27
C PHE A 6 22.32 -3.88 17.71
N PRO A 7 22.01 -5.06 18.29
CA PRO A 7 22.34 -6.32 17.64
C PRO A 7 21.64 -6.34 16.26
N GLU A 8 22.24 -7.02 15.27
CA GLU A 8 21.60 -7.36 13.98
C GLU A 8 20.40 -8.31 14.22
N GLY A 9 19.42 -7.85 14.99
CA GLY A 9 18.14 -8.48 15.20
C GLY A 9 17.27 -8.18 13.98
N ILE A 10 16.58 -9.20 13.50
CA ILE A 10 15.53 -9.06 12.49
C ILE A 10 14.62 -7.92 12.94
N MET A 11 14.63 -6.80 12.22
CA MET A 11 13.75 -5.69 12.55
C MET A 11 12.31 -6.14 12.35
N PRO A 12 11.42 -5.96 13.33
CA PRO A 12 10.03 -6.30 13.16
C PRO A 12 9.43 -5.56 11.97
N THR A 13 8.57 -6.24 11.23
CA THR A 13 7.87 -5.66 10.09
C THR A 13 6.37 -5.69 10.32
N ILE A 14 5.67 -4.76 9.70
CA ILE A 14 4.22 -4.81 9.57
C ILE A 14 3.83 -4.55 8.13
N THR A 15 2.97 -5.41 7.60
CA THR A 15 2.47 -5.38 6.24
C THR A 15 0.97 -5.16 6.27
N PHE A 16 0.49 -4.19 5.51
CA PHE A 16 -0.92 -4.00 5.19
C PHE A 16 -1.16 -4.42 3.75
N SER A 17 -2.22 -5.21 3.51
CA SER A 17 -2.59 -5.60 2.15
C SER A 17 -4.10 -5.58 1.92
N HIS A 18 -4.49 -5.26 0.69
CA HIS A 18 -5.87 -5.29 0.23
C HIS A 18 -5.94 -5.61 -1.27
N ALA A 19 -7.08 -6.14 -1.72
CA ALA A 19 -7.31 -6.35 -3.15
C ALA A 19 -7.29 -5.01 -3.90
N ALA A 20 -6.59 -4.98 -5.02
CA ALA A 20 -6.54 -3.83 -5.91
C ALA A 20 -7.45 -4.07 -7.13
N GLY A 21 -8.20 -3.03 -7.51
CA GLY A 21 -8.83 -2.96 -8.82
C GLY A 21 -7.80 -2.53 -9.86
N VAL A 22 -7.95 -2.99 -11.10
CA VAL A 22 -7.09 -2.57 -12.23
C VAL A 22 -7.99 -2.04 -13.32
N PHE A 23 -7.71 -0.83 -13.78
CA PHE A 23 -8.50 -0.18 -14.83
C PHE A 23 -7.65 0.00 -16.08
N ASP A 24 -8.19 -0.36 -17.24
CA ASP A 24 -7.58 -0.12 -18.54
C ASP A 24 -8.20 1.12 -19.20
N PHE A 25 -7.47 2.22 -19.15
CA PHE A 25 -7.81 3.51 -19.72
C PHE A 25 -7.57 3.59 -21.24
N ASN A 26 -6.99 2.55 -21.87
CA ASN A 26 -7.03 2.42 -23.33
C ASN A 26 -8.39 1.91 -23.84
N GLN A 27 -9.25 1.47 -22.91
CA GLN A 27 -10.59 0.98 -23.20
C GLN A 27 -11.64 1.93 -22.62
N THR A 28 -12.79 1.95 -23.27
CA THR A 28 -13.97 2.69 -22.82
C THR A 28 -15.00 1.68 -22.34
N ASP A 29 -15.57 1.95 -21.17
CA ASP A 29 -16.68 1.17 -20.65
C ASP A 29 -17.90 1.30 -21.59
N PRO A 30 -18.42 0.19 -22.15
CA PRO A 30 -19.52 0.24 -23.10
C PRO A 30 -20.87 0.60 -22.46
N GLU A 31 -21.01 0.45 -21.15
CA GLU A 31 -22.24 0.77 -20.41
C GLU A 31 -22.31 2.24 -20.02
N THR A 32 -21.18 2.80 -19.54
CA THR A 32 -21.13 4.19 -19.07
C THR A 32 -20.61 5.17 -20.13
N GLY A 33 -19.84 4.70 -21.11
CA GLY A 33 -19.12 5.54 -22.07
C GLY A 33 -17.90 6.23 -21.49
N GLU A 34 -17.49 5.90 -20.26
CA GLU A 34 -16.33 6.49 -19.59
C GLU A 34 -15.03 5.73 -19.92
N SER A 35 -13.90 6.43 -19.91
CA SER A 35 -12.59 5.78 -20.11
C SER A 35 -12.15 5.06 -18.83
N GLY A 36 -11.63 3.85 -18.97
CA GLY A 36 -11.23 3.00 -17.84
C GLY A 36 -12.18 1.82 -17.65
N LEU A 37 -11.88 0.70 -18.30
CA LEU A 37 -12.61 -0.55 -18.09
C LEU A 37 -11.95 -1.39 -16.99
N LEU A 38 -12.74 -1.91 -16.05
CA LEU A 38 -12.22 -2.81 -15.02
C LEU A 38 -11.68 -4.11 -15.64
N VAL A 39 -10.41 -4.40 -15.37
CA VAL A 39 -9.70 -5.57 -15.86
C VAL A 39 -9.83 -6.73 -14.88
N GLN A 40 -10.30 -7.87 -15.38
CA GLN A 40 -10.32 -9.15 -14.65
C GLN A 40 -9.43 -10.21 -15.31
N ASP A 41 -8.80 -9.89 -16.44
CA ASP A 41 -7.91 -10.82 -17.14
C ASP A 41 -6.66 -11.13 -16.31
N ILE A 42 -6.45 -12.42 -16.04
CA ILE A 42 -5.37 -12.88 -15.17
C ILE A 42 -3.99 -12.58 -15.77
N ALA A 43 -3.83 -12.62 -17.08
CA ALA A 43 -2.54 -12.35 -17.70
C ALA A 43 -2.15 -10.88 -17.50
N THR A 44 -3.10 -9.96 -17.65
CA THR A 44 -2.92 -8.54 -17.37
C THR A 44 -2.70 -8.26 -15.88
N LEU A 45 -3.47 -8.88 -14.98
CA LEU A 45 -3.23 -8.71 -13.53
C LEU A 45 -1.82 -9.18 -13.15
N ARG A 46 -1.38 -10.31 -13.69
CA ARG A 46 -0.05 -10.84 -13.42
C ARG A 46 1.07 -10.02 -14.06
N SER A 47 0.83 -9.27 -15.13
CA SER A 47 1.87 -8.37 -15.69
C SER A 47 2.17 -7.18 -14.79
N LEU A 48 1.31 -6.89 -13.80
CA LEU A 48 1.51 -5.85 -12.80
C LEU A 48 2.17 -6.38 -11.51
N ASP A 49 2.52 -7.67 -11.46
CA ASP A 49 3.20 -8.27 -10.32
C ASP A 49 4.60 -7.66 -10.13
N GLY A 50 4.86 -7.16 -8.92
CA GLY A 50 6.10 -6.49 -8.57
C GLY A 50 6.16 -5.01 -8.95
N LEU A 51 5.04 -4.43 -9.42
CA LEU A 51 4.97 -2.98 -9.65
C LEU A 51 5.12 -2.24 -8.33
N LEU A 52 6.11 -1.35 -8.25
CA LEU A 52 6.46 -0.60 -7.06
C LEU A 52 6.34 0.90 -7.37
N TYR A 53 5.76 1.64 -6.44
CA TYR A 53 5.88 3.09 -6.41
C TYR A 53 7.00 3.47 -5.44
N ASP A 54 8.10 3.96 -5.99
CA ASP A 54 9.33 4.31 -5.28
C ASP A 54 9.64 5.82 -5.27
N ASP A 55 8.82 6.64 -5.94
CA ASP A 55 8.97 8.11 -5.93
C ASP A 55 8.71 8.71 -4.54
N GLU A 56 7.80 8.12 -3.77
CA GLU A 56 7.49 8.56 -2.40
C GLU A 56 7.27 7.36 -1.46
N VAL A 57 7.61 7.57 -0.20
CA VAL A 57 7.53 6.54 0.85
C VAL A 57 6.60 7.05 1.96
N PHE A 58 5.68 6.20 2.43
CA PHE A 58 4.61 6.64 3.33
C PHE A 58 5.20 7.10 4.68
N SER A 59 6.29 6.49 5.16
CA SER A 59 6.90 6.89 6.43
C SER A 59 7.30 8.36 6.49
N ASP A 60 7.61 8.98 5.36
CA ASP A 60 8.10 10.35 5.30
C ASP A 60 7.03 11.37 5.70
N HIS A 61 5.76 10.98 5.66
CA HIS A 61 4.61 11.84 5.93
C HIS A 61 3.89 11.49 7.26
N ILE A 62 4.41 10.55 8.05
CA ILE A 62 3.79 10.15 9.34
C ILE A 62 3.86 11.29 10.39
N GLY A 63 4.78 12.24 10.24
CA GLY A 63 4.98 13.36 11.18
C GLY A 63 4.14 14.61 10.94
N ASP A 64 3.44 14.72 9.80
CA ASP A 64 2.84 15.98 9.35
C ASP A 64 1.35 16.14 9.75
N GLY A 65 0.83 15.29 10.65
CA GLY A 65 -0.59 15.28 11.03
C GLY A 65 -0.91 14.64 12.39
N GLU A 66 -2.13 14.10 12.55
CA GLU A 66 -2.67 13.54 13.81
C GLU A 66 -1.95 12.27 14.34
N LEU A 67 -0.82 11.90 13.75
CA LEU A 67 -0.07 10.66 14.02
C LEU A 67 1.11 10.85 14.97
N GLU A 68 1.17 11.97 15.71
CA GLU A 68 2.15 12.19 16.79
C GLU A 68 2.26 10.98 17.72
N ALA A 69 1.15 10.27 17.95
CA ALA A 69 1.10 9.06 18.79
C ALA A 69 1.94 7.87 18.28
N ILE A 70 2.28 7.83 16.98
CA ILE A 70 3.12 6.78 16.38
C ILE A 70 4.42 7.31 15.74
N ALA A 71 4.60 8.63 15.63
CA ALA A 71 5.80 9.24 15.05
C ALA A 71 7.09 8.83 15.78
N ASP A 72 7.04 8.71 17.11
CA ASP A 72 8.21 8.36 17.94
C ASP A 72 8.60 6.86 17.89
N ILE A 73 7.84 6.01 17.18
CA ILE A 73 8.07 4.56 17.13
C ILE A 73 9.25 4.19 16.21
N GLY A 74 9.74 5.14 15.40
CA GLY A 74 10.82 4.87 14.44
C GLY A 74 10.34 3.97 13.30
N ILE A 75 9.18 4.30 12.74
CA ILE A 75 8.60 3.64 11.56
C ILE A 75 9.37 4.11 10.33
N SER A 76 9.77 3.18 9.47
CA SER A 76 10.42 3.51 8.19
C SER A 76 9.90 2.61 7.07
N GLY A 77 10.10 3.03 5.82
CA GLY A 77 9.56 2.32 4.66
C GLY A 77 8.08 2.64 4.42
N GLY A 78 7.36 1.70 3.82
CA GLY A 78 5.99 1.92 3.41
C GLY A 78 5.88 2.41 1.97
N SER A 79 6.63 1.78 1.06
CA SER A 79 6.36 1.91 -0.37
C SER A 79 5.09 1.15 -0.73
N LEU A 80 4.35 1.65 -1.72
CA LEU A 80 3.20 0.95 -2.28
C LEU A 80 3.67 -0.02 -3.37
N ALA A 81 3.39 -1.30 -3.18
CA ALA A 81 3.67 -2.35 -4.16
C ALA A 81 2.37 -3.05 -4.60
N PHE A 82 2.37 -3.59 -5.81
CA PHE A 82 1.31 -4.44 -6.32
C PHE A 82 1.83 -5.85 -6.58
N LEU A 83 1.20 -6.84 -5.97
CA LEU A 83 1.62 -8.23 -5.99
C LEU A 83 0.48 -9.13 -6.46
N PHE A 84 0.73 -10.02 -7.40
CA PHE A 84 -0.28 -10.96 -7.87
C PHE A 84 -0.36 -12.18 -6.94
N ASP A 85 -1.48 -12.36 -6.25
CA ASP A 85 -1.74 -13.56 -5.48
C ASP A 85 -2.32 -14.67 -6.36
N ALA A 86 -1.50 -15.68 -6.64
CA ALA A 86 -1.91 -16.84 -7.44
C ALA A 86 -3.07 -17.65 -6.82
N LYS A 87 -3.28 -17.57 -5.49
CA LYS A 87 -4.34 -18.33 -4.81
C LYS A 87 -5.71 -17.69 -5.05
N SER A 88 -5.84 -16.40 -4.80
CA SER A 88 -7.08 -15.65 -5.04
C SER A 88 -7.24 -15.20 -6.49
N LYS A 89 -6.17 -15.25 -7.29
CA LYS A 89 -6.10 -14.73 -8.68
C LYS A 89 -6.39 -13.24 -8.74
N GLN A 90 -5.91 -12.48 -7.76
CA GLN A 90 -6.12 -11.05 -7.64
C GLN A 90 -4.79 -10.33 -7.53
N LEU A 91 -4.78 -9.05 -7.92
CA LEU A 91 -3.69 -8.15 -7.58
C LEU A 91 -3.95 -7.59 -6.18
N LEU A 92 -2.92 -7.59 -5.34
CA LEU A 92 -2.93 -7.03 -4.00
C LEU A 92 -2.12 -5.76 -3.99
N ALA A 93 -2.66 -4.69 -3.43
CA ALA A 93 -1.85 -3.57 -2.98
C ALA A 93 -1.24 -3.93 -1.62
N GLU A 94 0.06 -3.73 -1.48
CA GLU A 94 0.82 -4.04 -0.28
C GLU A 94 1.68 -2.84 0.13
N THR A 95 1.71 -2.56 1.43
CA THR A 95 2.62 -1.57 2.02
C THR A 95 3.26 -2.19 3.25
N GLN A 96 4.60 -2.24 3.26
CA GLN A 96 5.38 -2.81 4.34
C GLN A 96 6.20 -1.74 5.04
N TYR A 97 6.13 -1.73 6.37
CA TYR A 97 6.92 -0.87 7.24
C TYR A 97 7.92 -1.69 8.04
N LEU A 98 9.08 -1.09 8.28
CA LEU A 98 10.08 -1.53 9.23
C LEU A 98 9.85 -0.81 10.56
N LEU A 99 9.98 -1.53 11.66
CA LEU A 99 9.68 -1.06 13.01
C LEU A 99 10.87 -1.28 13.94
N THR A 100 11.03 -0.42 14.95
CA THR A 100 12.00 -0.63 16.03
C THR A 100 11.54 -1.65 17.07
N ARG A 101 10.21 -1.89 17.14
CA ARG A 101 9.54 -2.86 18.01
C ARG A 101 8.19 -3.24 17.43
N SER A 102 7.61 -4.35 17.88
CA SER A 102 6.23 -4.66 17.55
C SER A 102 5.26 -3.58 18.06
N LEU A 103 4.26 -3.27 17.23
CA LEU A 103 3.18 -2.35 17.51
C LEU A 103 2.11 -2.99 18.39
N LYS A 104 1.57 -2.20 19.31
CA LYS A 104 0.38 -2.51 20.10
C LYS A 104 -0.86 -2.43 19.20
N PRO A 105 -1.97 -3.10 19.57
CA PRO A 105 -3.19 -3.09 18.76
C PRO A 105 -3.68 -1.69 18.35
N ARG A 106 -3.62 -0.72 19.28
CA ARG A 106 -4.00 0.67 18.98
C ARG A 106 -3.07 1.34 17.95
N GLU A 107 -1.78 1.05 18.02
CA GLU A 107 -0.77 1.60 17.09
C GLU A 107 -0.93 0.98 15.70
N VAL A 108 -1.25 -0.33 15.64
CA VAL A 108 -1.60 -1.02 14.40
C VAL A 108 -2.81 -0.37 13.72
N GLU A 109 -3.88 -0.11 14.47
CA GLU A 109 -5.09 0.51 13.90
C GLU A 109 -4.84 1.94 13.39
N LEU A 110 -4.02 2.72 14.09
CA LEU A 110 -3.61 4.06 13.64
C LEU A 110 -2.81 4.00 12.35
N LEU A 111 -1.77 3.16 12.30
CA LEU A 111 -0.94 3.01 11.10
C LEU A 111 -1.75 2.43 9.92
N LYS A 112 -2.69 1.52 10.20
CA LYS A 112 -3.60 0.97 9.21
C LYS A 112 -4.49 2.05 8.59
N SER A 113 -5.14 2.84 9.43
CA SER A 113 -6.01 3.94 8.97
C SER A 113 -5.22 4.95 8.13
N TYR A 114 -4.00 5.26 8.55
CA TYR A 114 -3.09 6.11 7.79
C TYR A 114 -2.71 5.52 6.43
N THR A 115 -2.28 4.25 6.41
CA THR A 115 -1.88 3.54 5.18
C THR A 115 -3.02 3.51 4.17
N VAL A 116 -4.24 3.22 4.63
CA VAL A 116 -5.43 3.23 3.78
C VAL A 116 -5.73 4.63 3.25
N GLY A 117 -5.59 5.66 4.09
CA GLY A 117 -5.69 7.05 3.64
C GLY A 117 -4.73 7.34 2.49
N GLN A 118 -3.46 6.93 2.62
CA GLN A 118 -2.43 7.10 1.60
C GLN A 118 -2.61 6.21 0.35
N TRP A 119 -3.37 5.12 0.44
CA TRP A 119 -3.75 4.32 -0.73
C TRP A 119 -4.84 4.99 -1.57
N SER A 120 -5.81 5.61 -0.91
CA SER A 120 -6.92 6.28 -1.58
C SER A 120 -6.60 7.71 -2.01
N ASP A 121 -5.76 8.39 -1.24
CA ASP A 121 -5.40 9.80 -1.36
C ASP A 121 -3.88 9.97 -1.21
N GLY A 122 -3.34 11.13 -1.56
CA GLY A 122 -1.89 11.38 -1.52
C GLY A 122 -1.13 10.47 -2.49
N ILE A 123 -0.29 9.58 -1.94
CA ILE A 123 0.62 8.76 -2.75
C ILE A 123 -0.13 7.85 -3.73
N GLY A 124 -1.18 7.17 -3.29
CA GLY A 124 -1.96 6.27 -4.13
C GLY A 124 -2.69 6.99 -5.27
N SER A 125 -3.14 8.22 -5.04
CA SER A 125 -3.81 9.02 -6.08
C SER A 125 -2.81 9.59 -7.10
N ASN A 126 -1.62 10.02 -6.66
CA ASN A 126 -0.52 10.42 -7.53
C ASN A 126 -0.06 9.27 -8.43
N PHE A 127 0.19 8.10 -7.84
CA PHE A 127 0.54 6.89 -8.58
C PHE A 127 -0.53 6.51 -9.60
N PHE A 128 -1.80 6.51 -9.18
CA PHE A 128 -2.91 6.18 -10.07
C PHE A 128 -2.96 7.12 -11.28
N GLN A 129 -2.80 8.43 -11.08
CA GLN A 129 -2.75 9.41 -12.17
C GLN A 129 -1.60 9.15 -13.15
N ASN A 130 -0.41 8.86 -12.62
CA ASN A 130 0.75 8.51 -13.45
C ASN A 130 0.47 7.25 -14.29
N GLN A 131 -0.15 6.23 -13.69
CA GLN A 131 -0.51 5.00 -14.39
C GLN A 131 -1.65 5.15 -15.39
N MET A 132 -2.62 6.05 -15.15
CA MET A 132 -3.68 6.36 -16.12
C MET A 132 -3.09 6.79 -17.47
N HIS A 133 -2.02 7.59 -17.46
CA HIS A 133 -1.32 8.00 -18.69
C HIS A 133 -0.61 6.85 -19.42
N GLN A 134 -0.33 5.75 -18.71
CA GLN A 134 0.28 4.53 -19.27
C GLN A 134 -0.76 3.49 -19.69
N GLY A 135 -2.05 3.73 -19.40
CA GLY A 135 -3.17 2.88 -19.78
C GLY A 135 -3.66 1.97 -18.65
N LEU A 136 -2.78 1.19 -18.01
CA LEU A 136 -3.17 0.29 -16.91
C LEU A 136 -2.91 0.92 -15.55
N ALA A 137 -3.98 1.21 -14.82
CA ALA A 137 -3.92 1.86 -13.51
C ALA A 137 -4.47 0.95 -12.41
N PRO A 138 -3.59 0.34 -11.59
CA PRO A 138 -4.02 -0.37 -10.39
C PRO A 138 -4.34 0.62 -9.26
N GLN A 139 -5.37 0.31 -8.48
CA GLN A 139 -5.85 1.16 -7.39
C GLN A 139 -6.34 0.33 -6.21
N ALA A 140 -5.94 0.72 -5.01
CA ALA A 140 -6.38 0.11 -3.76
C ALA A 140 -7.60 0.84 -3.19
N LEU A 141 -8.80 0.42 -3.60
CA LEU A 141 -10.05 1.03 -3.14
C LEU A 141 -10.58 0.31 -1.89
N VAL A 142 -10.28 0.87 -0.71
CA VAL A 142 -10.72 0.30 0.56
C VAL A 142 -12.02 0.97 1.02
N MET A 143 -13.13 0.24 0.96
CA MET A 143 -14.42 0.72 1.47
C MET A 143 -14.58 0.54 2.99
N GLU A 144 -13.95 -0.50 3.54
CA GLU A 144 -14.02 -0.82 4.96
C GLU A 144 -12.66 -1.33 5.47
N LEU A 145 -12.13 -0.71 6.54
CA LEU A 145 -10.84 -1.08 7.13
C LEU A 145 -10.76 -2.56 7.53
N LYS A 146 -11.88 -3.21 7.86
CA LYS A 146 -11.91 -4.64 8.22
C LYS A 146 -11.42 -5.56 7.10
N HIS A 147 -11.46 -5.11 5.84
CA HIS A 147 -11.00 -5.89 4.68
C HIS A 147 -9.50 -5.74 4.39
N VAL A 148 -8.80 -4.89 5.14
CA VAL A 148 -7.35 -4.75 5.03
C VAL A 148 -6.70 -5.77 5.96
N ALA A 149 -5.97 -6.69 5.34
CA ALA A 149 -5.20 -7.70 6.05
C ALA A 149 -3.97 -7.06 6.70
N VAL A 150 -3.65 -7.53 7.89
CA VAL A 150 -2.49 -7.08 8.67
C VAL A 150 -1.65 -8.28 9.02
N ARG A 151 -0.36 -8.22 8.69
CA ARG A 151 0.63 -9.22 9.11
C ARG A 151 1.78 -8.49 9.80
N GLN A 152 2.06 -8.87 11.04
CA GLN A 152 3.20 -8.35 11.79
C GLN A 152 4.14 -9.50 12.13
N GLU A 153 5.42 -9.33 11.84
CA GLU A 153 6.48 -10.31 12.04
C GLU A 153 7.57 -9.67 12.92
N GLY A 154 8.22 -10.45 13.78
CA GLY A 154 9.24 -9.96 14.70
C GLY A 154 10.07 -11.08 15.29
#